data_AF-A0A1F5YKC8-F1
#
_entry.id   AF-A0A1F5YKC8-F1
#
_cell.length_a   1.000
_cell.length_b   1.000
_cell.length_c   1.000
_cell.angle_alpha   90.00
_cell.angle_beta   90.00
_cell.angle_gamma   90.00
#
_symmetry.space_group_name_H-M   'P 1'
#
loop_
_entity.id
_entity.type
_entity.pdbx_description
1 polymer ?
#
loop_
_entity_poly.entity_id
_entity_poly.type
_entity_poly.pdbx_seq_one_letter_code
_entity_poly.pdbx_strand_id
1 'polypeptide(L)'
;MAVVKTLAYADIFDYPLTLTEINKYLIGFSLKGKKTHRSLITNIKKIPQIKESDGYYFFSGREKIVRERKRKLIESRKKMRIARRIARLLFYLPTIKMIAVTGNLALYNADISDDIDFLIVTQSNRIWLTRFLCVVLLKLLGVNRTPNTPTVSDKICLNMFIDENNLTLPRTEQDLYSAHEIIQAKPILEKAGYKNILQRSNPWVKKFLPNALVIPSESRYTSGEVEGSPRLYRGNLTSVFFNFLEYCANKFQLFYMRSRRTTEVIRDGFLRFHPHDARKRILKSYKNNLNKYRFS
;
A
#
# COMPACT_ATOMS: atom_id res chain seq x y z
N MET A 1 21.58 13.42 -9.15
CA MET A 1 20.69 12.45 -9.84
C MET A 1 19.58 11.85 -8.98
N ALA A 2 19.78 11.50 -7.70
CA ALA A 2 18.73 10.83 -6.89
C ALA A 2 17.41 11.62 -6.78
N VAL A 3 17.47 12.94 -6.63
CA VAL A 3 16.29 13.83 -6.64
C VAL A 3 15.51 13.72 -7.95
N VAL A 4 16.19 13.84 -9.09
CA VAL A 4 15.55 13.71 -10.42
C VAL A 4 14.93 12.33 -10.59
N LYS A 5 15.62 11.26 -10.18
CA LYS A 5 15.07 9.90 -10.18
C LYS A 5 13.77 9.82 -9.37
N THR A 6 13.74 10.47 -8.20
CA THR A 6 12.60 10.45 -7.28
C THR A 6 11.41 11.23 -7.84
N LEU A 7 11.66 12.44 -8.34
CA LEU A 7 10.62 13.26 -8.99
C LEU A 7 10.11 12.61 -10.28
N ALA A 8 10.97 11.99 -11.08
CA ALA A 8 10.59 11.29 -12.31
C ALA A 8 9.65 10.10 -12.05
N TYR A 9 9.81 9.43 -10.91
CA TYR A 9 8.90 8.38 -10.49
C TYR A 9 7.54 8.96 -10.04
N ALA A 10 7.56 9.99 -9.19
CA ALA A 10 6.35 10.63 -8.69
C ALA A 10 5.52 11.31 -9.80
N ASP A 11 6.20 11.83 -10.83
CA ASP A 11 5.57 12.49 -11.98
C ASP A 11 4.66 11.55 -12.79
N ILE A 12 4.90 10.23 -12.75
CA ILE A 12 4.02 9.22 -13.38
C ILE A 12 2.60 9.27 -12.81
N PHE A 13 2.45 9.77 -11.57
CA PHE A 13 1.18 9.83 -10.83
C PHE A 13 0.64 11.26 -10.67
N ASP A 14 1.17 12.22 -11.43
CA ASP A 14 0.86 13.65 -11.27
C ASP A 14 1.02 14.12 -9.81
N TYR A 15 2.04 13.60 -9.12
CA TYR A 15 2.22 13.78 -7.69
C TYR A 15 3.45 14.64 -7.38
N PRO A 16 3.30 15.97 -7.27
CA PRO A 16 4.42 16.82 -6.89
C PRO A 16 4.76 16.56 -5.42
N LEU A 17 6.07 16.50 -5.11
CA LEU A 17 6.56 16.07 -3.81
C LEU A 17 6.90 17.26 -2.92
N THR A 18 6.60 17.16 -1.64
CA THR A 18 7.20 18.03 -0.62
C THR A 18 8.66 17.63 -0.35
N LEU A 19 9.45 18.52 0.28
CA LEU A 19 10.84 18.19 0.64
C LEU A 19 10.96 16.94 1.53
N THR A 20 10.02 16.76 2.47
CA THR A 20 9.97 15.59 3.36
C THR A 20 9.71 14.32 2.58
N GLU A 21 8.81 14.37 1.58
CA GLU A 21 8.52 13.23 0.71
C GLU A 21 9.69 12.92 -0.23
N ILE A 22 10.39 13.94 -0.78
CA ILE A 22 11.62 13.73 -1.54
C ILE A 22 12.66 13.00 -0.69
N ASN A 23 12.88 13.44 0.55
CA ASN A 23 13.82 12.77 1.45
C ASN A 23 13.40 11.32 1.73
N LYS A 24 12.13 11.12 2.09
CA LYS A 24 11.56 9.80 2.43
C LYS A 24 11.69 8.83 1.25
N TYR A 25 11.34 9.27 0.04
CA TYR A 25 11.32 8.43 -1.16
C TYR A 25 12.60 8.53 -2.00
N LEU A 26 13.69 9.08 -1.46
CA LEU A 26 14.91 9.34 -2.22
C LEU A 26 15.49 8.04 -2.80
N ILE A 27 15.39 7.89 -4.12
CA ILE A 27 15.67 6.62 -4.79
C ILE A 27 17.17 6.33 -4.79
N GLY A 28 17.55 5.22 -4.17
CA GLY A 28 18.90 4.66 -4.19
C GLY A 28 19.96 5.48 -3.44
N PHE A 29 19.56 6.47 -2.64
CA PHE A 29 20.50 7.31 -1.89
C PHE A 29 19.99 7.60 -0.47
N SER A 30 20.86 7.44 0.52
CA SER A 30 20.51 7.70 1.92
C SER A 30 21.09 9.00 2.43
N LEU A 31 20.26 9.82 3.08
CA LEU A 31 20.68 11.04 3.76
C LEU A 31 20.78 10.75 5.27
N LYS A 32 21.98 10.89 5.85
CA LYS A 32 22.22 10.70 7.30
C LYS A 32 22.36 12.06 8.02
N GLY A 33 21.49 12.33 9.00
CA GLY A 33 21.61 13.46 9.95
C GLY A 33 20.93 14.79 9.54
N LYS A 34 20.74 15.73 10.47
CA LYS A 34 19.95 16.97 10.26
C LYS A 34 20.50 17.97 9.23
N LYS A 35 21.83 18.02 9.03
CA LYS A 35 22.48 18.91 8.02
C LYS A 35 22.08 18.55 6.58
N THR A 36 21.47 17.39 6.36
CA THR A 36 21.14 16.88 5.02
C THR A 36 19.94 17.54 4.34
N HIS A 37 18.93 18.02 5.09
CA HIS A 37 17.78 18.71 4.48
C HIS A 37 18.19 20.01 3.81
N ARG A 38 19.12 20.77 4.41
CA ARG A 38 19.67 22.00 3.80
C ARG A 38 20.45 21.69 2.53
N SER A 39 21.28 20.64 2.56
CA SER A 39 22.00 20.16 1.38
C SER A 39 21.05 19.72 0.26
N LEU A 40 19.95 19.04 0.61
CA LEU A 40 18.92 18.62 -0.35
C LEU A 40 18.29 19.83 -1.06
N ILE A 41 17.91 20.86 -0.31
CA ILE A 41 17.37 22.12 -0.88
C ILE A 41 18.39 22.77 -1.82
N THR A 42 19.65 22.92 -1.37
CA THR A 42 20.70 23.53 -2.21
C THR A 42 20.91 22.74 -3.50
N ASN A 43 20.91 21.41 -3.43
CA ASN A 43 21.06 20.55 -4.61
C ASN A 43 19.85 20.61 -5.55
N ILE A 44 18.63 20.73 -5.02
CA ILE A 44 17.43 20.93 -5.83
C ILE A 44 17.51 22.26 -6.60
N LYS A 45 17.88 23.36 -5.92
CA LYS A 45 17.98 24.69 -6.53
C LYS A 45 19.00 24.77 -7.67
N LYS A 46 20.01 23.89 -7.68
CA LYS A 46 21.00 23.79 -8.76
C LYS A 46 20.46 23.12 -10.04
N ILE A 47 19.24 22.60 -10.03
CA ILE A 47 18.63 21.89 -11.16
C ILE A 47 17.54 22.78 -11.78
N PRO A 48 17.81 23.50 -12.90
CA PRO A 48 16.90 24.50 -13.44
C PRO A 48 15.53 23.95 -13.86
N GLN A 49 15.51 22.66 -14.21
CA GLN A 49 14.32 21.91 -14.62
C GLN A 49 13.37 21.60 -13.46
N ILE A 50 13.83 21.66 -12.20
CA ILE A 50 12.97 21.48 -11.03
C ILE A 50 12.45 22.84 -10.60
N LYS A 51 11.13 22.98 -10.55
CA LYS A 51 10.43 24.15 -10.04
C LYS A 51 9.82 23.83 -8.67
N GLU A 52 9.56 24.88 -7.92
CA GLU A 52 8.93 24.82 -6.61
C GLU A 52 7.76 25.80 -6.57
N SER A 53 6.64 25.37 -5.99
CA SER A 53 5.47 26.21 -5.73
C SER A 53 4.70 25.63 -4.56
N ASP A 54 4.30 26.48 -3.61
CA ASP A 54 3.54 26.10 -2.42
C ASP A 54 4.20 24.97 -1.59
N GLY A 55 5.54 24.88 -1.57
CA GLY A 55 6.30 23.84 -0.90
C GLY A 55 6.37 22.51 -1.66
N TYR A 56 5.81 22.45 -2.87
CA TYR A 56 5.84 21.29 -3.74
C TYR A 56 6.85 21.44 -4.87
N TYR A 57 7.61 20.37 -5.12
CA TYR A 57 8.64 20.29 -6.13
C TYR A 57 8.19 19.38 -7.28
N PHE A 58 8.43 19.84 -8.51
CA PHE A 58 8.01 19.19 -9.75
C PHE A 58 8.90 19.63 -10.92
N PHE A 59 8.76 19.00 -12.08
CA PHE A 59 9.49 19.43 -13.29
C PHE A 59 8.80 20.61 -13.98
N SER A 60 9.59 21.50 -14.59
CA SER A 60 9.11 22.64 -15.37
C SER A 60 8.02 22.24 -16.37
N GLY A 61 6.96 23.05 -16.49
CA GLY A 61 5.81 22.76 -17.36
C GLY A 61 4.75 21.85 -16.72
N ARG A 62 4.89 21.52 -15.43
CA ARG A 62 3.94 20.69 -14.67
C ARG A 62 3.22 21.46 -13.57
N GLU A 63 3.24 22.79 -13.58
CA GLU A 63 2.72 23.67 -12.52
C GLU A 63 1.26 23.33 -12.14
N LYS A 64 0.45 22.89 -13.11
CA LYS A 64 -0.95 22.48 -12.90
C LYS A 64 -1.12 21.36 -11.85
N ILE A 65 -0.15 20.47 -11.70
CA ILE A 65 -0.27 19.32 -10.78
C ILE A 65 -0.25 19.75 -9.30
N VAL A 66 0.22 20.96 -8.97
CA VAL A 66 0.16 21.51 -7.62
C VAL A 66 -1.29 21.80 -7.20
N ARG A 67 -2.08 22.38 -8.12
CA ARG A 67 -3.51 22.60 -7.89
C ARG A 67 -4.26 21.28 -7.75
N GLU A 68 -3.95 20.32 -8.62
CA GLU A 68 -4.55 18.97 -8.56
C GLU A 68 -4.20 18.26 -7.26
N ARG A 69 -2.94 18.35 -6.78
CA ARG A 69 -2.50 17.81 -5.49
C ARG A 69 -3.36 18.32 -4.34
N LYS A 70 -3.64 19.63 -4.31
CA LYS A 70 -4.49 20.27 -3.28
C LYS A 70 -5.95 19.80 -3.38
N ARG A 71 -6.51 19.71 -4.59
CA ARG A 71 -7.87 19.17 -4.81
C ARG A 71 -8.00 17.71 -4.35
N LYS A 72 -7.10 16.85 -4.83
CA LYS A 72 -7.06 15.41 -4.49
C LYS A 72 -6.84 15.16 -3.00
N LEU A 73 -6.12 16.05 -2.30
CA LEU A 73 -5.98 15.98 -0.84
C LEU A 73 -7.34 16.11 -0.13
N ILE A 74 -8.22 17.01 -0.58
CA ILE A 74 -9.56 17.21 0.00
C ILE A 74 -10.41 15.95 -0.22
N GLU A 75 -10.45 15.43 -1.44
CA GLU A 75 -11.20 14.21 -1.77
C GLU A 75 -10.66 12.99 -1.02
N SER A 76 -9.34 12.85 -0.96
CA SER A 76 -8.69 11.78 -0.19
C SER A 76 -9.04 11.84 1.30
N ARG A 77 -9.22 13.02 1.89
CA ARG A 77 -9.67 13.15 3.29
C ARG A 77 -11.11 12.67 3.48
N LYS A 78 -12.00 12.88 2.50
CA LYS A 78 -13.36 12.33 2.51
C LYS A 78 -13.31 10.80 2.43
N LYS A 79 -12.62 10.24 1.44
CA LYS A 79 -12.45 8.79 1.26
C LYS A 79 -11.79 8.12 2.45
N MET A 80 -10.79 8.75 3.07
CA MET A 80 -10.15 8.24 4.28
C MET A 80 -11.13 8.13 5.47
N ARG A 81 -12.15 9.02 5.57
CA ARG A 81 -13.19 8.88 6.60
C ARG A 81 -14.08 7.66 6.35
N ILE A 82 -14.44 7.41 5.08
CA ILE A 82 -15.20 6.21 4.67
C ILE A 82 -14.38 4.96 4.98
N ALA A 83 -13.13 4.93 4.52
CA ALA A 83 -12.18 3.85 4.76
C ALA A 83 -12.06 3.52 6.26
N ARG A 84 -11.93 4.53 7.13
CA ARG A 84 -11.87 4.32 8.59
C ARG A 84 -13.14 3.72 9.17
N ARG A 85 -14.31 4.17 8.75
CA ARG A 85 -15.60 3.64 9.24
C ARG A 85 -15.74 2.16 8.86
N ILE A 86 -15.50 1.83 7.60
CA ILE A 86 -15.58 0.45 7.11
C ILE A 86 -14.51 -0.43 7.74
N ALA A 87 -13.26 0.06 7.84
CA ALA A 87 -12.18 -0.70 8.46
C ALA A 87 -12.51 -1.07 9.90
N ARG A 88 -13.08 -0.16 10.72
CA ARG A 88 -13.51 -0.49 12.10
C ARG A 88 -14.51 -1.64 12.15
N LEU A 89 -15.49 -1.65 11.24
CA LEU A 89 -16.47 -2.72 11.17
C LEU A 89 -15.81 -4.05 10.78
N LEU A 90 -14.98 -4.06 9.75
CA LEU A 90 -14.28 -5.27 9.34
C LEU A 90 -13.31 -5.78 10.42
N PHE A 91 -12.69 -4.89 11.18
CA PHE A 91 -11.69 -5.24 12.19
C PHE A 91 -12.26 -6.01 13.41
N TYR A 92 -13.59 -6.10 13.55
CA TYR A 92 -14.22 -7.03 14.49
C TYR A 92 -14.01 -8.50 14.10
N LEU A 93 -13.69 -8.79 12.84
CA LEU A 93 -13.32 -10.14 12.41
C LEU A 93 -11.99 -10.53 13.09
N PRO A 94 -11.96 -11.55 13.96
CA PRO A 94 -10.79 -11.87 14.77
C PRO A 94 -9.59 -12.31 13.92
N THR A 95 -9.86 -12.86 12.73
CA THR A 95 -8.87 -13.29 11.75
C THR A 95 -8.12 -12.14 11.08
N ILE A 96 -8.60 -10.89 11.17
CA ILE A 96 -7.90 -9.73 10.62
C ILE A 96 -6.81 -9.26 11.60
N LYS A 97 -5.60 -9.07 11.06
CA LYS A 97 -4.43 -8.56 11.77
C LYS A 97 -4.14 -7.10 11.43
N MET A 98 -4.36 -6.70 10.18
CA MET A 98 -4.20 -5.32 9.73
C MET A 98 -5.15 -5.02 8.59
N ILE A 99 -5.68 -3.79 8.56
CA ILE A 99 -6.32 -3.20 7.38
C ILE A 99 -5.55 -1.94 7.05
N ALA A 100 -5.03 -1.86 5.84
CA ALA A 100 -4.33 -0.71 5.29
C ALA A 100 -5.00 -0.22 4.00
N VAL A 101 -4.93 1.08 3.74
CA VAL A 101 -5.23 1.60 2.40
C VAL A 101 -3.99 1.59 1.53
N THR A 102 -4.19 1.27 0.26
CA THR A 102 -3.16 1.24 -0.80
C THR A 102 -3.53 2.18 -1.94
N GLY A 103 -2.72 2.21 -3.01
CA GLY A 103 -2.99 3.05 -4.19
C GLY A 103 -2.98 4.55 -3.90
N ASN A 104 -3.69 5.32 -4.72
CA ASN A 104 -3.73 6.78 -4.67
C ASN A 104 -4.15 7.32 -3.30
N LEU A 105 -5.11 6.67 -2.64
CA LEU A 105 -5.63 7.11 -1.34
C LEU A 105 -4.57 7.08 -0.23
N ALA A 106 -3.65 6.11 -0.27
CA ALA A 106 -2.59 5.98 0.73
C ALA A 106 -1.63 7.20 0.73
N LEU A 107 -1.46 7.82 -0.44
CA LEU A 107 -0.67 9.04 -0.67
C LEU A 107 -1.48 10.34 -0.54
N TYR A 108 -2.77 10.26 -0.21
CA TYR A 108 -3.74 11.35 -0.33
C TYR A 108 -3.78 11.97 -1.73
N ASN A 109 -3.73 11.14 -2.77
CA ASN A 109 -3.79 11.55 -4.18
C ASN A 109 -5.03 10.99 -4.92
N ALA A 110 -6.06 10.57 -4.19
CA ALA A 110 -7.27 10.00 -4.79
C ALA A 110 -8.13 11.09 -5.44
N ASP A 111 -8.68 10.77 -6.61
CA ASP A 111 -9.70 11.57 -7.29
C ASP A 111 -11.11 11.24 -6.82
N ILE A 112 -12.11 12.02 -7.21
CA ILE A 112 -13.52 11.76 -6.88
C ILE A 112 -13.99 10.42 -7.45
N SER A 113 -13.51 10.06 -8.65
CA SER A 113 -13.85 8.81 -9.34
C SER A 113 -13.16 7.58 -8.78
N ASP A 114 -12.17 7.74 -7.91
CA ASP A 114 -11.38 6.63 -7.38
C ASP A 114 -12.17 5.84 -6.33
N ASP A 115 -11.90 4.54 -6.28
CA ASP A 115 -12.34 3.66 -5.22
C ASP A 115 -11.35 3.68 -4.03
N ILE A 116 -11.59 2.80 -3.06
CA ILE A 116 -10.82 2.69 -1.83
C ILE A 116 -10.22 1.28 -1.77
N ASP A 117 -8.93 1.16 -2.08
CA ASP A 117 -8.22 -0.11 -2.07
C ASP A 117 -7.77 -0.53 -0.67
N PHE A 118 -8.26 -1.67 -0.19
CA PHE A 118 -7.83 -2.30 1.05
C PHE A 118 -6.80 -3.41 0.82
N LEU A 119 -5.70 -3.31 1.57
CA LEU A 119 -4.81 -4.42 1.89
C LEU A 119 -5.20 -4.96 3.27
N ILE A 120 -5.51 -6.25 3.34
CA ILE A 120 -5.85 -6.94 4.58
C ILE A 120 -4.78 -7.99 4.88
N VAL A 121 -4.13 -7.87 6.04
CA VAL A 121 -3.31 -8.95 6.61
C VAL A 121 -4.18 -9.81 7.51
N THR A 122 -4.12 -11.12 7.33
CA THR A 122 -4.94 -12.10 8.03
C THR A 122 -4.11 -13.02 8.91
N GLN A 123 -4.78 -13.70 9.83
CA GLN A 123 -4.25 -14.87 10.52
C GLN A 123 -3.80 -15.94 9.54
N SER A 124 -2.85 -16.76 9.97
CA SER A 124 -2.37 -17.86 9.16
C SER A 124 -3.47 -18.83 8.74
N ASN A 125 -3.53 -19.17 7.46
CA ASN A 125 -4.51 -20.07 6.85
C ASN A 125 -5.97 -19.62 7.04
N ARG A 126 -6.22 -18.31 7.00
CA ARG A 126 -7.57 -17.72 7.16
C ARG A 126 -7.95 -16.72 6.07
N ILE A 127 -7.25 -16.71 4.94
CA ILE A 127 -7.49 -15.73 3.88
C ILE A 127 -8.89 -15.89 3.29
N TRP A 128 -9.30 -17.11 2.94
CA TRP A 128 -10.54 -17.33 2.19
C TRP A 128 -11.76 -17.09 3.06
N LEU A 129 -11.75 -17.56 4.31
CA LEU A 129 -12.79 -17.29 5.28
C LEU A 129 -12.90 -15.79 5.57
N THR A 130 -11.77 -15.13 5.87
CA THR A 130 -11.76 -13.68 6.10
C THR A 130 -12.33 -12.93 4.90
N ARG A 131 -11.85 -13.26 3.69
CA ARG A 131 -12.28 -12.60 2.46
C ARG A 131 -13.77 -12.80 2.23
N PHE A 132 -14.29 -14.01 2.41
CA PHE A 132 -15.71 -14.29 2.26
C PHE A 132 -16.54 -13.40 3.18
N LEU A 133 -16.19 -13.35 4.47
CA LEU A 133 -16.88 -12.52 5.47
C LEU A 133 -16.79 -11.03 5.13
N CYS A 134 -15.61 -10.54 4.73
CA CYS A 134 -15.47 -9.15 4.27
C CYS A 134 -16.37 -8.86 3.05
N VAL A 135 -16.37 -9.72 2.03
CA VAL A 135 -17.20 -9.53 0.83
C VAL A 135 -18.68 -9.50 1.20
N VAL A 136 -19.15 -10.44 2.03
CA VAL A 136 -20.54 -10.50 2.49
C VAL A 136 -20.92 -9.21 3.21
N LEU A 137 -20.14 -8.80 4.22
CA LEU A 137 -20.41 -7.58 4.98
C LEU A 137 -20.43 -6.33 4.08
N LEU A 138 -19.45 -6.18 3.18
CA LEU A 138 -19.40 -5.02 2.29
C LEU A 138 -20.53 -5.02 1.24
N LYS A 139 -20.99 -6.20 0.80
CA LYS A 139 -22.15 -6.33 -0.09
C LYS A 139 -23.44 -5.96 0.62
N LEU A 140 -23.64 -6.42 1.86
CA LEU A 140 -24.80 -6.06 2.68
C LEU A 140 -24.90 -4.55 2.92
N LEU A 141 -23.76 -3.88 3.06
CA LEU A 141 -23.67 -2.43 3.21
C LEU A 141 -23.75 -1.67 1.87
N GLY A 142 -23.79 -2.38 0.73
CA GLY A 142 -23.81 -1.76 -0.59
C GLY A 142 -22.54 -0.99 -0.97
N VAL A 143 -21.42 -1.18 -0.24
CA VAL A 143 -20.16 -0.44 -0.46
C VAL A 143 -19.08 -1.28 -1.15
N ASN A 144 -19.29 -2.57 -1.38
CA ASN A 144 -18.33 -3.42 -2.07
C ASN A 144 -18.17 -3.01 -3.56
N ARG A 145 -16.93 -2.78 -4.01
CA ARG A 145 -16.62 -2.68 -5.44
C ARG A 145 -16.68 -4.07 -6.07
N THR A 146 -17.39 -4.19 -7.17
CA THR A 146 -17.43 -5.41 -8.01
C THR A 146 -17.08 -5.06 -9.46
N PRO A 147 -16.71 -6.04 -10.30
CA PRO A 147 -16.40 -5.77 -11.71
C PRO A 147 -17.51 -5.03 -12.47
N ASN A 148 -18.78 -5.27 -12.10
CA ASN A 148 -19.95 -4.68 -12.76
C ASN A 148 -20.46 -3.42 -12.04
N THR A 149 -19.69 -2.85 -11.12
CA THR A 149 -20.10 -1.65 -10.41
C THR A 149 -19.99 -0.44 -11.35
N PRO A 150 -21.10 0.25 -11.69
CA PRO A 150 -21.09 1.32 -12.69
C PRO A 150 -20.29 2.54 -12.23
N THR A 151 -20.39 2.88 -10.93
CA THR A 151 -19.63 3.96 -10.31
C THR A 151 -18.83 3.41 -9.14
N VAL A 152 -17.51 3.39 -9.29
CA VAL A 152 -16.59 2.84 -8.27
C VAL A 152 -16.23 3.87 -7.18
N SER A 153 -16.63 5.13 -7.34
CA SER A 153 -16.42 6.20 -6.37
C SER A 153 -16.88 5.77 -4.97
N ASP A 154 -15.98 5.94 -3.99
CA ASP A 154 -16.21 5.67 -2.56
C ASP A 154 -16.50 4.19 -2.21
N LYS A 155 -16.48 3.30 -3.21
CA LYS A 155 -16.60 1.86 -2.99
C LYS A 155 -15.29 1.28 -2.47
N ILE A 156 -15.42 0.22 -1.69
CA ILE A 156 -14.31 -0.50 -1.08
C ILE A 156 -13.92 -1.63 -2.02
N CYS A 157 -12.69 -1.58 -2.53
CA CYS A 157 -12.08 -2.71 -3.20
C CYS A 157 -11.26 -3.51 -2.19
N LEU A 158 -11.58 -4.79 -2.05
CA LEU A 158 -10.77 -5.74 -1.30
C LEU A 158 -9.57 -6.17 -2.16
N ASN A 159 -8.67 -5.20 -2.38
CA ASN A 159 -7.64 -5.24 -3.39
C ASN A 159 -6.61 -6.36 -3.18
N MET A 160 -6.20 -6.58 -1.92
CA MET A 160 -5.18 -7.57 -1.59
C MET A 160 -5.40 -8.20 -0.22
N PHE A 161 -5.20 -9.52 -0.13
CA PHE A 161 -5.12 -10.27 1.12
C PHE A 161 -3.77 -10.96 1.22
N ILE A 162 -3.15 -10.86 2.39
CA ILE A 162 -1.89 -11.54 2.70
C ILE A 162 -2.01 -12.23 4.05
N ASP A 163 -1.50 -13.44 4.13
CA ASP A 163 -1.36 -14.20 5.37
C ASP A 163 -0.14 -13.68 6.16
N GLU A 164 -0.22 -13.61 7.48
CA GLU A 164 0.91 -13.20 8.33
C GLU A 164 2.21 -14.01 8.13
N ASN A 165 2.13 -15.25 7.66
CA ASN A 165 3.29 -16.10 7.30
C ASN A 165 3.82 -15.82 5.88
N ASN A 166 3.11 -15.04 5.06
CA ASN A 166 3.42 -14.81 3.64
C ASN A 166 3.60 -13.31 3.32
N LEU A 167 4.08 -12.53 4.30
CA LEU A 167 4.27 -11.07 4.16
C LEU A 167 5.42 -10.68 3.20
N THR A 168 6.31 -11.61 2.88
CA THR A 168 7.46 -11.35 1.98
C THR A 168 7.04 -11.48 0.53
N LEU A 169 7.27 -10.44 -0.28
CA LEU A 169 7.05 -10.52 -1.72
C LEU A 169 8.07 -11.44 -2.41
N PRO A 170 7.66 -12.20 -3.45
CA PRO A 170 8.56 -13.08 -4.18
C PRO A 170 9.63 -12.27 -4.92
N ARG A 171 10.84 -12.82 -5.05
CA ARG A 171 12.00 -12.14 -5.67
C ARG A 171 11.70 -11.54 -7.05
N THR A 172 10.86 -12.19 -7.85
CA THR A 172 10.44 -11.74 -9.18
C THR A 172 9.60 -10.46 -9.19
N GLU A 173 9.07 -10.06 -8.03
CA GLU A 173 8.25 -8.86 -7.83
C GLU A 173 8.95 -7.81 -6.96
N GLN A 174 10.21 -8.06 -6.54
CA GLN A 174 11.00 -7.15 -5.73
C GLN A 174 11.67 -6.06 -6.60
N ASP A 175 10.87 -5.08 -7.00
CA ASP A 175 11.33 -3.94 -7.78
C ASP A 175 10.93 -2.59 -7.16
N LEU A 176 11.31 -1.49 -7.82
CA LEU A 176 11.04 -0.14 -7.35
C LEU A 176 9.55 0.13 -7.13
N TYR A 177 8.67 -0.42 -7.99
CA TYR A 177 7.24 -0.21 -7.85
C TYR A 177 6.70 -0.89 -6.59
N SER A 178 7.01 -2.17 -6.41
CA SER A 178 6.62 -2.91 -5.21
C SER A 178 7.24 -2.33 -3.93
N ALA A 179 8.46 -1.75 -4.01
CA ALA A 179 9.06 -1.04 -2.88
C ALA A 179 8.22 0.18 -2.46
N HIS A 180 7.71 0.94 -3.43
CA HIS A 180 6.78 2.03 -3.15
C HIS A 180 5.47 1.52 -2.56
N GLU A 181 4.87 0.47 -3.11
CA GLU A 181 3.62 -0.12 -2.57
C GLU A 181 3.75 -0.49 -1.09
N ILE A 182 4.84 -1.15 -0.68
CA ILE A 182 5.08 -1.54 0.73
C ILE A 182 5.24 -0.32 1.63
N ILE A 183 6.03 0.68 1.20
CA ILE A 183 6.30 1.87 2.02
C ILE A 183 5.06 2.77 2.14
N GLN A 184 4.26 2.85 1.08
CA GLN A 184 3.12 3.74 0.98
C GLN A 184 1.87 3.15 1.59
N ALA A 185 1.77 1.82 1.71
CA ALA A 185 0.69 1.14 2.42
C ALA A 185 0.47 1.79 3.80
N LYS A 186 -0.73 2.32 4.00
CA LYS A 186 -1.07 3.13 5.16
C LYS A 186 -2.05 2.38 6.06
N PRO A 187 -1.61 1.83 7.21
CA PRO A 187 -2.52 1.14 8.12
C PRO A 187 -3.59 2.11 8.63
N ILE A 188 -4.83 1.61 8.65
CA ILE A 188 -5.95 2.25 9.31
C ILE A 188 -6.12 1.66 10.71
N LEU A 189 -6.06 0.33 10.81
CA LEU A 189 -6.11 -0.45 12.05
C LEU A 189 -5.13 -1.62 11.94
N GLU A 190 -4.42 -1.90 13.03
CA GLU A 190 -3.47 -3.01 13.10
C GLU A 190 -3.35 -3.55 14.53
N LYS A 191 -3.14 -4.87 14.64
CA LYS A 191 -2.73 -5.55 15.88
C LYS A 191 -1.20 -5.59 15.92
N ALA A 192 -0.56 -5.57 17.09
CA ALA A 192 0.88 -5.85 17.24
C ALA A 192 1.88 -5.09 16.32
N GLY A 193 1.48 -4.01 15.63
CA GLY A 193 2.34 -3.28 14.69
C GLY A 193 2.67 -4.02 13.38
N TYR A 194 1.71 -4.74 12.78
CA TYR A 194 1.90 -5.46 11.49
C TYR A 194 2.46 -4.61 10.35
N LYS A 195 2.29 -3.29 10.35
CA LYS A 195 2.96 -2.40 9.39
C LYS A 195 4.47 -2.56 9.47
N ASN A 196 5.02 -2.56 10.69
CA ASN A 196 6.45 -2.72 10.91
C ASN A 196 6.89 -4.14 10.55
N ILE A 197 6.08 -5.15 10.87
CA ILE A 197 6.34 -6.55 10.50
C ILE A 197 6.40 -6.67 8.97
N LEU A 198 5.42 -6.15 8.24
CA LEU A 198 5.38 -6.15 6.77
C LEU A 198 6.64 -5.49 6.16
N GLN A 199 7.06 -4.36 6.71
CA GLN A 199 8.28 -3.68 6.26
C GLN A 199 9.55 -4.50 6.56
N ARG A 200 9.63 -5.11 7.75
CA ARG A 200 10.77 -5.97 8.15
C ARG A 200 10.86 -7.26 7.35
N SER A 201 9.72 -7.84 6.95
CA SER A 201 9.66 -9.00 6.06
C SER A 201 10.15 -8.68 4.63
N ASN A 202 10.28 -7.39 4.28
CA ASN A 202 10.72 -6.95 2.96
C ASN A 202 11.97 -6.06 3.04
N PRO A 203 13.11 -6.57 3.58
CA PRO A 203 14.32 -5.76 3.79
C PRO A 203 14.95 -5.26 2.48
N TRP A 204 14.68 -5.95 1.37
CA TRP A 204 15.11 -5.59 0.02
C TRP A 204 14.62 -4.19 -0.41
N VAL A 205 13.54 -3.67 0.20
CA VAL A 205 13.03 -2.31 -0.04
C VAL A 205 14.12 -1.25 0.18
N LYS A 206 15.03 -1.49 1.13
CA LYS A 206 16.14 -0.57 1.45
C LYS A 206 17.08 -0.33 0.26
N LYS A 207 17.16 -1.28 -0.69
CA LYS A 207 17.93 -1.12 -1.94
C LYS A 207 17.37 0.02 -2.80
N PHE A 208 16.06 0.23 -2.74
CA PHE A 208 15.37 1.24 -3.55
C PHE A 208 15.09 2.52 -2.77
N LEU A 209 14.59 2.40 -1.54
CA LEU A 209 14.09 3.52 -0.72
C LEU A 209 14.76 3.51 0.68
N PRO A 210 16.08 3.77 0.77
CA PRO A 210 16.83 3.58 2.01
C PRO A 210 16.43 4.53 3.15
N ASN A 211 15.80 5.67 2.85
CA ASN A 211 15.34 6.64 3.86
C ASN A 211 13.89 6.41 4.32
N ALA A 212 13.16 5.53 3.65
CA ALA A 212 11.74 5.30 3.93
C ALA A 212 11.51 4.41 5.15
N LEU A 213 12.48 3.53 5.44
CA LEU A 213 12.48 2.65 6.58
C LEU A 213 13.05 3.41 7.78
N VAL A 214 12.19 4.15 8.49
CA VAL A 214 12.50 4.54 9.86
C VAL A 214 12.28 3.29 10.71
N ILE A 215 13.30 2.45 10.80
CA ILE A 215 13.34 1.45 11.86
C ILE A 215 13.48 2.28 13.13
N PRO A 216 12.46 2.34 14.02
CA PRO A 216 12.66 3.01 15.30
C PRO A 216 13.86 2.33 15.95
N SER A 217 14.90 3.11 16.26
CA SER A 217 15.94 2.66 17.18
C SER A 217 15.23 2.19 18.43
N GLU A 218 15.42 0.92 18.75
CA GLU A 218 14.96 0.22 19.97
C GLU A 218 14.54 1.19 21.07
N SER A 219 13.27 1.58 21.10
CA SER A 219 12.68 2.25 22.24
C SER A 219 11.16 2.20 22.14
N ARG A 220 10.58 1.53 23.13
CA ARG A 220 9.16 1.58 23.52
C ARG A 220 8.19 0.90 22.56
N TYR A 221 8.45 -0.37 22.25
CA TYR A 221 7.40 -1.31 22.66
C TYR A 221 7.54 -1.36 24.19
N THR A 222 6.64 -0.70 24.91
CA THR A 222 6.32 -1.21 26.22
C THR A 222 5.98 -2.67 25.98
N SER A 223 6.72 -3.56 26.62
CA SER A 223 6.29 -4.90 26.96
C SER A 223 5.02 -4.78 27.81
N GLY A 224 3.94 -4.26 27.22
CA GLY A 224 2.59 -4.50 27.69
C GLY A 224 2.32 -5.93 27.29
N GLU A 225 2.73 -6.84 28.17
CA GLU A 225 2.35 -8.24 28.17
C GLU A 225 2.31 -8.86 26.77
N VAL A 226 3.52 -9.07 26.22
CA VAL A 226 3.75 -10.38 25.63
C VAL A 226 3.74 -11.34 26.82
N GLU A 227 2.56 -11.63 27.35
CA GLU A 227 2.36 -12.86 28.10
C GLU A 227 2.66 -13.96 27.09
N GLY A 228 3.90 -14.43 27.18
CA GLY A 228 4.24 -15.80 26.82
C GLY A 228 3.40 -16.73 27.66
N SER A 229 2.14 -16.90 27.28
CA SER A 229 1.65 -18.26 27.23
C SER A 229 2.09 -18.78 25.86
N PRO A 230 2.90 -19.85 25.78
CA PRO A 230 2.68 -20.75 24.67
C PRO A 230 1.23 -21.18 24.88
N ARG A 231 0.28 -20.56 24.18
CA ARG A 231 -0.95 -21.28 23.92
C ARG A 231 -0.48 -22.46 23.12
N LEU A 232 -0.22 -23.53 23.87
CA LEU A 232 -0.13 -24.89 23.41
C LEU A 232 -0.98 -24.95 22.15
N TYR A 233 -0.41 -25.52 21.10
CA TYR A 233 -1.17 -26.28 20.13
C TYR A 233 -2.01 -27.31 20.90
N ARG A 234 -3.07 -26.86 21.59
CA ARG A 234 -4.17 -27.68 22.03
C ARG A 234 -4.92 -27.91 20.75
N GLY A 235 -4.62 -29.03 20.10
CA GLY A 235 -5.48 -29.61 19.09
C GLY A 235 -6.89 -29.59 19.66
N ASN A 236 -7.72 -28.70 19.13
CA ASN A 236 -9.06 -28.42 19.63
C ASN A 236 -9.96 -28.38 18.41
N LEU A 237 -11.11 -29.03 18.49
CA LEU A 237 -12.14 -29.13 17.46
C LEU A 237 -12.47 -27.79 16.77
N THR A 238 -12.27 -26.66 17.46
CA THR A 238 -12.37 -25.30 16.90
C THR A 238 -11.40 -25.02 15.75
N SER A 239 -10.15 -25.48 15.84
CA SER A 239 -9.17 -25.35 14.74
C SER A 239 -9.60 -26.17 13.53
N VAL A 240 -10.09 -27.40 13.75
CA VAL A 240 -10.61 -28.28 12.69
C VAL A 240 -11.83 -27.67 12.01
N PHE A 241 -12.77 -27.14 12.80
CA PHE A 241 -13.95 -26.44 12.27
C PHE A 241 -13.58 -25.22 11.43
N PHE A 242 -12.70 -24.34 11.92
CA PHE A 242 -12.25 -23.19 11.14
C PHE A 242 -11.43 -23.57 9.91
N ASN A 243 -10.67 -24.68 9.96
CA ASN A 243 -9.99 -25.22 8.79
C ASN A 243 -10.98 -25.75 7.75
N PHE A 244 -12.04 -26.43 8.20
CA PHE A 244 -13.12 -26.86 7.32
C PHE A 244 -13.84 -25.66 6.70
N LEU A 245 -14.15 -24.62 7.48
CA LEU A 245 -14.75 -23.39 6.95
C LEU A 245 -13.83 -22.68 5.95
N GLU A 246 -12.52 -22.60 6.23
CA GLU A 246 -11.53 -22.06 5.29
C GLU A 246 -11.54 -22.85 3.98
N TYR A 247 -11.55 -24.18 4.06
CA TYR A 247 -11.61 -25.07 2.89
C TYR A 247 -12.89 -24.86 2.09
N CYS A 248 -14.06 -24.85 2.74
CA CYS A 248 -15.34 -24.61 2.08
C CYS A 248 -15.40 -23.22 1.44
N ALA A 249 -14.96 -22.18 2.17
CA ALA A 249 -14.89 -20.81 1.67
C ALA A 249 -13.93 -20.70 0.47
N ASN A 250 -12.80 -21.40 0.49
CA ASN A 250 -11.87 -21.50 -0.63
C ASN A 250 -12.56 -22.12 -1.86
N LYS A 251 -13.11 -23.33 -1.73
CA LYS A 251 -13.75 -24.04 -2.85
C LYS A 251 -14.91 -23.26 -3.46
N PHE A 252 -15.81 -22.75 -2.62
CA PHE A 252 -16.94 -21.94 -3.07
C PHE A 252 -16.49 -20.70 -3.84
N GLN A 253 -15.53 -19.95 -3.29
CA GLN A 253 -15.06 -18.72 -3.92
C GLN A 253 -14.28 -18.99 -5.22
N LEU A 254 -13.45 -20.03 -5.28
CA LEU A 254 -12.75 -20.41 -6.50
C LEU A 254 -13.73 -20.85 -7.60
N PHE A 255 -14.79 -21.58 -7.22
CA PHE A 255 -15.86 -21.98 -8.13
C PHE A 255 -16.62 -20.75 -8.66
N TYR A 256 -17.06 -19.85 -7.77
CA TYR A 256 -17.75 -18.62 -8.15
C TYR A 256 -16.92 -17.73 -9.08
N MET A 257 -15.60 -17.67 -8.85
CA MET A 257 -14.69 -16.87 -9.67
C MET A 257 -14.36 -17.52 -11.03
N ARG A 258 -14.59 -18.83 -11.22
CA ARG A 258 -14.07 -19.59 -12.38
C ARG A 258 -14.47 -18.99 -13.73
N SER A 259 -15.69 -18.48 -13.86
CA SER A 259 -16.20 -17.86 -15.10
C SER A 259 -15.86 -16.36 -15.24
N ARG A 260 -15.21 -15.77 -14.24
CA ARG A 260 -14.98 -14.31 -14.15
C ARG A 260 -13.51 -13.93 -13.96
N ARG A 261 -12.61 -14.90 -13.96
CA ARG A 261 -11.17 -14.65 -13.76
C ARG A 261 -10.60 -13.92 -14.95
N THR A 262 -9.75 -12.94 -14.66
CA THR A 262 -9.01 -12.21 -15.68
C THR A 262 -7.54 -12.16 -15.30
N THR A 263 -7.20 -11.43 -14.25
CA THR A 263 -5.82 -11.06 -13.90
C THR A 263 -5.49 -11.25 -12.42
N GLU A 264 -6.41 -11.86 -11.65
CA GLU A 264 -6.22 -12.13 -10.24
C GLU A 264 -5.01 -13.05 -9.99
N VAL A 265 -4.14 -12.67 -9.06
CA VAL A 265 -3.05 -13.52 -8.59
C VAL A 265 -3.53 -14.27 -7.36
N ILE A 266 -3.66 -15.59 -7.49
CA ILE A 266 -4.04 -16.50 -6.42
C ILE A 266 -2.86 -17.41 -6.13
N ARG A 267 -2.27 -17.26 -4.95
CA ARG A 267 -1.20 -18.12 -4.42
C ARG A 267 -1.53 -18.49 -2.99
N ASP A 268 -0.87 -19.50 -2.45
CA ASP A 268 -1.03 -19.85 -1.05
C ASP A 268 -0.60 -18.67 -0.17
N GLY A 269 -1.47 -18.27 0.76
CA GLY A 269 -1.22 -17.13 1.63
C GLY A 269 -1.21 -15.74 0.96
N PHE A 270 -1.61 -15.63 -0.32
CA PHE A 270 -1.60 -14.35 -1.03
C PHE A 270 -2.68 -14.28 -2.13
N LEU A 271 -3.57 -13.30 -2.02
CA LEU A 271 -4.56 -12.98 -3.06
C LEU A 271 -4.44 -11.52 -3.47
N ARG A 272 -4.38 -11.26 -4.78
CA ARG A 272 -4.38 -9.91 -5.33
C ARG A 272 -5.37 -9.80 -6.49
N PHE A 273 -6.24 -8.81 -6.44
CA PHE A 273 -7.36 -8.64 -7.36
C PHE A 273 -7.19 -7.43 -8.30
N HIS A 274 -5.94 -7.06 -8.60
CA HIS A 274 -5.64 -5.99 -9.54
C HIS A 274 -6.15 -6.34 -10.95
N PRO A 275 -7.00 -5.49 -11.57
CA PRO A 275 -7.50 -5.75 -12.91
C PRO A 275 -6.39 -5.77 -13.98
N HIS A 276 -5.23 -5.13 -13.73
CA HIS A 276 -4.06 -5.19 -14.62
C HIS A 276 -2.74 -5.13 -13.82
N ASP A 277 -1.69 -5.81 -14.30
CA ASP A 277 -0.34 -5.71 -13.73
C ASP A 277 0.29 -4.34 -14.07
N ALA A 278 0.00 -3.35 -13.23
CA ALA A 278 0.50 -1.97 -13.40
C ALA A 278 2.04 -1.88 -13.36
N ARG A 279 2.72 -2.86 -12.76
CA ARG A 279 4.17 -2.85 -12.52
C ARG A 279 4.98 -2.61 -13.79
N LYS A 280 4.73 -3.40 -14.84
CA LYS A 280 5.44 -3.29 -16.13
C LYS A 280 5.22 -1.93 -16.77
N ARG A 281 3.97 -1.43 -16.74
CA ARG A 281 3.59 -0.12 -17.29
C ARG A 281 4.30 1.01 -16.54
N ILE A 282 4.25 1.00 -15.20
CA ILE A 282 4.87 2.03 -14.36
C ILE A 282 6.39 2.05 -14.55
N LEU A 283 7.06 0.89 -14.56
CA LEU A 283 8.52 0.83 -14.77
C LEU A 283 8.92 1.30 -16.18
N LYS A 284 8.10 1.02 -17.20
CA LYS A 284 8.31 1.56 -18.55
C LYS A 284 8.14 3.09 -18.58
N SER A 285 7.06 3.62 -18.00
CA SER A 285 6.86 5.08 -17.88
C SER A 285 7.98 5.75 -17.10
N TYR A 286 8.49 5.08 -16.06
CA TYR A 286 9.62 5.57 -15.29
C TYR A 286 10.88 5.71 -16.14
N LYS A 287 11.22 4.69 -16.94
CA LYS A 287 12.35 4.75 -17.88
C LYS A 287 12.19 5.90 -18.88
N ASN A 288 10.96 6.11 -19.39
CA ASN A 288 10.67 7.21 -20.30
C ASN A 288 10.84 8.58 -19.63
N ASN A 289 10.33 8.77 -18.41
CA ASN A 289 10.51 9.99 -17.64
C ASN A 289 12.00 10.26 -17.35
N LEU A 290 12.78 9.23 -17.01
CA LEU A 290 14.22 9.38 -16.81
C LEU A 290 14.96 9.84 -18.07
N ASN A 291 14.55 9.38 -19.26
CA ASN A 291 15.12 9.84 -20.52
C ASN A 291 14.69 11.28 -20.85
N LYS A 292 13.42 11.61 -20.61
CA LYS A 292 12.86 12.95 -20.81
C LYS A 292 13.54 14.02 -19.96
N TYR A 293 13.84 13.69 -18.69
CA TYR A 293 14.41 14.61 -17.70
C TYR A 293 15.91 14.39 -17.49
N ARG A 294 16.57 13.60 -18.35
CA ARG A 294 18.01 13.43 -18.27
C ARG A 294 18.68 14.74 -18.65
N PHE A 295 19.64 15.13 -17.83
CA PHE A 295 20.58 16.20 -18.13
C PHE A 295 21.31 15.84 -19.43
N SER A 296 21.04 16.58 -20.51
CA SER A 296 22.02 16.78 -21.57
C SER A 296 23.24 17.49 -20.98
#